data_AF-A0A2N0RKQ8-F1
#
_entry.id   AF-A0A2N0RKQ8-F1
#
_cell.length_a   1.000
_cell.length_b   1.000
_cell.length_c   1.000
_cell.angle_alpha   90.00
_cell.angle_beta   90.00
_cell.angle_gamma   90.00
#
_symmetry.space_group_name_H-M   'P 1'
#
loop_
_entity.id
_entity.type
_entity.pdbx_description
1 polymer ?
#
loop_
_entity_poly.entity_id
_entity_poly.type
_entity_poly.pdbx_seq_one_letter_code
_entity_poly.pdbx_strand_id
1 'polypeptide(L)'
;MKKCWDPNPSNRPNATELVDILEGWIKILYNNYEPSDIREEFNAAEEYRINSTSAPNSPSMFHPLAIYTSRLLSFSNLKVW
;
A
#
# COMPACT_ATOMS: atom_id res chain seq x y z
N MET A 1 -4.22 -1.34 8.78
CA MET A 1 -4.61 -1.22 7.34
C MET A 1 -6.11 -1.19 7.08
N LYS A 2 -6.98 -1.96 7.76
CA LYS A 2 -8.43 -1.93 7.49
C LYS A 2 -9.10 -0.55 7.59
N LYS A 3 -8.57 0.37 8.40
CA LYS A 3 -9.06 1.76 8.44
C LYS A 3 -8.71 2.56 7.17
N CYS A 4 -7.62 2.22 6.48
CA CYS A 4 -7.15 2.95 5.30
C CYS A 4 -8.10 2.82 4.10
N TRP A 5 -8.85 1.72 4.03
CA TRP A 5 -9.82 1.46 2.96
C TRP A 5 -11.28 1.65 3.41
N ASP A 6 -11.52 2.37 4.52
CA ASP A 6 -12.88 2.59 5.00
C ASP A 6 -13.72 3.28 3.90
N PRO A 7 -14.94 2.79 3.61
CA PRO A 7 -15.83 3.40 2.62
C PRO A 7 -16.09 4.88 2.91
N ASN A 8 -16.17 5.25 4.19
CA ASN A 8 -16.27 6.64 4.61
C ASN A 8 -14.86 7.26 4.73
N PRO A 9 -14.51 8.28 3.92
CA PRO A 9 -13.20 8.92 3.98
C PRO A 9 -12.85 9.50 5.34
N SER A 10 -13.83 9.96 6.12
CA SER A 10 -13.61 10.53 7.45
C SER A 10 -13.14 9.52 8.50
N ASN A 11 -13.34 8.23 8.26
CA ASN A 11 -12.88 7.15 9.14
C ASN A 11 -11.44 6.70 8.82
N ARG A 12 -10.88 7.17 7.71
CA ARG A 12 -9.52 6.82 7.30
C ARG A 12 -8.52 7.58 8.17
N PRO A 13 -7.39 6.96 8.51
CA PRO A 13 -6.36 7.64 9.26
C PRO A 13 -5.79 8.81 8.44
N ASN A 14 -5.51 9.91 9.11
CA ASN A 14 -4.78 11.01 8.53
C ASN A 14 -3.27 10.69 8.43
N ALA A 15 -2.51 11.57 7.77
CA ALA A 15 -1.09 11.35 7.54
C ALA A 15 -0.29 11.20 8.85
N THR A 16 -0.60 11.98 9.89
CA THR A 16 0.07 11.90 11.19
C THR A 16 -0.19 10.56 11.86
N GLU A 17 -1.45 10.10 11.89
CA GLU A 17 -1.80 8.80 12.45
C GLU A 17 -1.10 7.65 11.71
N LEU A 18 -0.93 7.77 10.39
CA LEU A 18 -0.19 6.79 9.61
C LEU A 18 1.30 6.78 9.96
N VAL A 19 1.92 7.94 10.14
CA VAL A 19 3.33 8.05 10.56
C VAL A 19 3.53 7.31 11.88
N ASP A 20 2.70 7.57 12.89
CA ASP A 20 2.82 6.94 14.20
C ASP A 20 2.71 5.41 14.12
N ILE A 21 1.77 4.89 13.32
CA ILE A 21 1.59 3.45 13.10
C ILE A 21 2.84 2.85 12.42
N LEU A 22 3.32 3.49 11.35
CA LEU A 22 4.44 2.99 10.56
C LEU A 22 5.75 3.03 11.36
N GLU A 23 5.99 4.07 12.15
CA GLU A 23 7.14 4.13 13.05
C GLU A 23 7.12 3.01 14.09
N GLY A 24 5.95 2.67 14.63
CA GLY A 24 5.78 1.53 15.52
C GLY A 24 6.21 0.22 14.86
N TRP A 25 5.77 -0.02 13.62
CA TRP A 25 6.16 -1.20 12.85
C TRP A 25 7.65 -1.24 12.54
N ILE A 26 8.23 -0.10 12.14
CA ILE A 26 9.67 0.03 11.90
C ILE A 26 10.43 -0.38 13.16
N LYS A 27 10.10 0.17 14.33
CA LYS A 27 10.76 -0.19 15.59
C LYS A 27 10.68 -1.70 15.86
N ILE A 28 9.52 -2.31 15.63
CA ILE A 28 9.34 -3.76 15.79
C ILE A 28 10.22 -4.55 14.82
N LEU A 29 10.28 -4.15 13.54
CA LEU A 29 11.07 -4.84 12.52
C LEU A 29 12.58 -4.70 12.73
N TYR A 30 13.06 -3.55 13.23
CA TYR A 30 14.48 -3.35 13.55
C TYR A 30 14.91 -4.05 14.84
N ASN A 31 13.99 -4.26 15.80
CA ASN A 31 14.28 -4.98 17.04
C ASN A 31 14.23 -6.50 16.83
N ASN A 32 15.36 -7.11 16.50
CA ASN A 32 15.49 -8.54 16.15
C ASN A 32 15.26 -9.55 17.29
N TYR A 33 14.85 -9.10 18.46
CA TYR A 33 14.86 -9.92 19.67
C TYR A 33 13.56 -10.68 19.91
N GLU A 34 12.43 -10.28 19.30
CA GLU A 34 11.14 -10.92 19.56
C GLU A 34 10.37 -11.25 18.26
N PRO A 35 9.79 -12.46 18.18
CA PRO A 35 8.75 -12.77 17.21
C PRO A 35 7.61 -11.74 17.33
N SER A 36 7.05 -11.33 16.20
CA SER A 36 5.89 -10.44 16.18
C SER A 36 5.05 -10.76 14.96
N ASP A 37 3.72 -10.71 15.11
CA ASP A 37 2.77 -10.90 14.02
C ASP A 37 3.08 -9.97 12.83
N ILE A 38 3.51 -8.73 13.10
CA ILE A 38 3.90 -7.76 12.06
C ILE A 38 5.08 -8.30 11.24
N ARG A 39 6.10 -8.86 11.88
CA ARG A 39 7.27 -9.43 11.18
C ARG A 39 6.89 -10.65 10.35
N GLU A 40 6.04 -11.51 10.88
CA GLU A 40 5.55 -12.69 10.16
C GLU A 40 4.77 -12.29 8.91
N GLU A 41 3.83 -11.36 9.03
CA GLU A 41 3.05 -10.82 7.90
C GLU A 41 3.94 -10.17 6.84
N PHE A 42 4.94 -9.36 7.25
CA PHE A 42 5.88 -8.74 6.31
C PHE A 42 6.75 -9.78 5.59
N ASN A 43 7.23 -10.80 6.30
CA ASN A 43 8.02 -11.88 5.69
C ASN A 43 7.19 -12.69 4.70
N ALA A 44 5.95 -13.06 5.05
CA ALA A 44 5.04 -13.78 4.16
C ALA A 44 4.71 -12.96 2.89
N ALA A 45 4.48 -11.65 3.05
CA ALA A 45 4.25 -10.75 1.92
C ALA A 45 5.47 -10.62 1.01
N GLU A 46 6.68 -10.57 1.58
CA GLU A 46 7.93 -10.49 0.83
C GLU A 46 8.24 -11.80 0.10
N GLU A 47 8.02 -12.94 0.75
CA GLU A 47 8.13 -14.26 0.12
C GLU A 47 7.15 -14.37 -1.07
N TYR A 48 5.90 -13.97 -0.89
CA TYR A 48 4.92 -13.91 -1.97
C TYR A 48 5.39 -12.99 -3.12
N ARG A 49 5.93 -11.81 -2.80
CA ARG A 49 6.45 -10.86 -3.80
C ARG A 49 7.59 -11.46 -4.61
N ILE A 50 8.55 -12.11 -3.94
CA ILE A 50 9.70 -12.77 -4.60
C ILE A 50 9.21 -13.91 -5.49
N ASN A 51 8.31 -14.76 -4.98
CA ASN A 51 7.75 -15.89 -5.71
C ASN A 51 6.82 -15.49 -6.86
N SER A 52 6.20 -14.31 -6.80
CA SER A 52 5.35 -13.78 -7.89
C SER A 52 6.14 -12.98 -8.93
N THR A 53 7.28 -12.39 -8.56
CA THR A 53 8.17 -11.67 -9.51
C THR A 53 8.96 -12.62 -10.41
N SER A 54 9.06 -13.91 -10.07
CA SER A 54 9.62 -14.94 -10.95
C SER A 54 8.63 -15.42 -12.04
N ALA A 55 7.36 -15.00 -11.99
CA ALA A 55 6.45 -15.15 -13.12
C ALA A 55 6.87 -14.14 -14.21
N PRO A 56 7.05 -14.56 -15.48
CA PRO A 56 7.46 -13.67 -16.55
C PRO A 56 6.44 -12.53 -16.62
N ASN A 57 6.94 -11.29 -16.55
CA ASN A 57 6.20 -10.04 -16.70
C ASN A 57 4.99 -10.23 -17.62
N SER A 58 3.85 -10.61 -17.03
CA SER A 58 2.65 -10.83 -17.82
C SER A 58 2.28 -9.45 -18.34
N PRO A 59 2.15 -9.25 -19.66
CA PRO A 59 1.82 -7.95 -20.20
C PRO A 59 0.56 -7.46 -19.48
N SER A 60 0.70 -6.34 -18.76
CA SER A 60 -0.32 -5.67 -17.94
C SER A 60 -1.72 -6.04 -18.39
N MET A 61 -2.27 -7.10 -17.81
CA MET A 61 -3.63 -7.51 -18.10
C MET A 61 -4.49 -6.54 -17.32
N PHE A 62 -4.82 -5.41 -17.94
CA PHE A 62 -5.84 -4.53 -17.41
C PHE A 62 -7.05 -5.41 -17.10
N HIS A 63 -7.52 -5.34 -15.85
CA HIS A 63 -8.71 -6.07 -15.47
C HIS A 63 -9.82 -5.70 -16.47
N PRO A 64 -10.59 -6.66 -17.03
CA PRO A 64 -11.55 -6.35 -18.09
C PRO A 64 -12.66 -5.37 -17.66
N LEU A 65 -12.82 -5.16 -16.36
CA LEU A 65 -13.72 -4.15 -15.77
C LEU A 65 -12.99 -2.87 -15.30
N ALA A 66 -11.71 -2.67 -15.65
CA ALA A 66 -10.97 -1.46 -15.32
C ALA A 66 -11.55 -0.28 -16.11
N ILE A 67 -12.32 0.56 -15.43
CA ILE A 67 -12.89 1.79 -16.00
C ILE A 67 -11.89 2.97 -16.00
N TYR A 68 -10.81 2.86 -15.24
CA TYR A 68 -9.74 3.85 -15.17
C TYR A 68 -8.58 3.41 -16.05
N THR A 69 -8.67 3.71 -17.34
CA THR A 69 -7.48 3.73 -18.19
C THR A 69 -6.65 4.95 -17.81
N SER A 70 -5.31 4.84 -17.86
CA SER A 70 -4.44 6.01 -17.78
C SER A 70 -4.94 7.06 -18.78
N ARG A 71 -5.48 8.16 -18.26
CA ARG A 71 -5.96 9.29 -19.06
C ARG A 71 -5.21 10.54 -18.62
N LEU A 72 -4.78 11.34 -19.58
CA LEU A 72 -4.22 12.66 -19.29
C LEU A 72 -5.33 13.51 -18.66
N LEU A 73 -5.20 13.82 -17.36
CA LEU A 73 -6.11 14.71 -16.68
C LEU A 73 -5.69 16.15 -17.03
N SER A 74 -6.53 16.84 -17.82
CA SER A 74 -6.38 18.29 -18.02
C SER A 74 -7.09 18.99 -16.88
N PHE A 75 -6.33 19.75 -16.10
CA PHE A 75 -6.85 20.52 -14.97
C PHE A 75 -6.87 22.01 -15.31
N SER A 76 -7.78 22.42 -16.19
CA SER A 76 -7.92 23.83 -16.60
C SER A 76 -8.30 24.78 -15.46
N ASN A 77 -8.84 24.25 -14.35
CA ASN A 77 -9.33 25.03 -13.21
C ASN A 77 -8.46 24.87 -11.96
N LEU A 78 -7.33 24.15 -12.01
CA LEU A 78 -6.39 24.16 -10.90
C LEU A 78 -5.57 25.44 -10.99
N LYS A 79 -5.74 26.34 -10.02
CA LYS A 79 -4.75 27.39 -9.79
C LYS A 79 -3.44 26.70 -9.44
N VAL A 80 -2.48 26.79 -10.35
CA VAL A 80 -1.08 26.52 -10.04
C VAL A 80 -0.64 27.63 -9.10
N TRP A 81 -0.17 27.24 -7.92
CA TRP A 81 0.36 28.16 -6.91
C TRP A 81 1.71 28.70 -7.35
#